data_AF-A0A455C2M9-F1
#
_entry.id   AF-A0A455C2M9-F1
#
_cell.length_a   1.000
_cell.length_b   1.000
_cell.length_c   1.000
_cell.angle_alpha   90.00
_cell.angle_beta   90.00
_cell.angle_gamma   90.00
#
_symmetry.space_group_name_H-M   'P 1'
#
loop_
_entity.id
_entity.type
_entity.pdbx_description
1 polymer ?
#
loop_
_entity_poly.entity_id
_entity_poly.type
_entity_poly.pdbx_seq_one_letter_code
_entity_poly.pdbx_strand_id
1 'polypeptide(L)'
;MSLFGAASGFGTGGASMFGSAAADNHNPMKDIEVTSSPDDSIGCLSFSPPTLPGNFLIAGSWANDVRCWEVQDSGQTIPKAQQMHTGPVLDVCWSDDGSKVFTASCDKTAKMWDLNSNQAIQIAQVVKTYPLQEGWARLVPWVAKIPYTIILYYRKDAV
;
A
#
# COMPACT_ATOMS: atom_id res chain seq x y z
N MET A 1 22.45 32.21 10.42
CA MET A 1 22.59 30.83 9.92
C MET A 1 21.20 30.29 9.64
N SER A 2 20.81 30.21 8.38
CA SER A 2 19.87 29.19 7.90
C SER A 2 20.25 28.96 6.45
N LEU A 3 20.88 27.82 6.23
CA LEU A 3 21.50 27.38 4.98
C LEU A 3 20.58 26.28 4.44
N PHE A 4 20.30 26.33 3.13
CA PHE A 4 19.49 25.39 2.34
C PHE A 4 17.97 25.60 2.35
N GLY A 5 17.54 26.46 1.43
CA GLY A 5 16.28 26.31 0.70
C GLY A 5 16.61 26.10 -0.76
N ALA A 6 17.08 24.90 -1.14
CA ALA A 6 17.12 24.48 -2.53
C ALA A 6 15.94 23.52 -2.71
N ALA A 7 14.92 23.95 -3.44
CA ALA A 7 13.85 23.06 -3.85
C ALA A 7 14.44 22.07 -4.88
N SER A 8 14.78 20.87 -4.42
CA SER A 8 15.06 19.72 -5.28
C SER A 8 13.72 19.28 -5.89
N GLY A 9 13.41 19.84 -7.06
CA GLY A 9 12.27 19.43 -7.87
C GLY A 9 12.69 18.40 -8.91
N PHE A 10 11.74 17.56 -9.31
CA PHE A 10 11.90 16.64 -10.42
C PHE A 10 12.01 17.44 -11.73
N GLY A 11 13.17 17.41 -12.39
CA GLY A 11 13.40 18.15 -13.63
C GLY A 11 12.53 17.68 -14.80
N THR A 12 12.51 18.42 -15.92
CA THR A 12 11.71 18.07 -17.12
C THR A 12 12.45 17.15 -18.09
N GLY A 13 11.84 16.05 -18.53
CA GLY A 13 12.43 15.10 -19.48
C GLY A 13 12.68 15.66 -20.89
N GLY A 14 13.91 15.58 -21.39
CA GLY A 14 14.31 16.01 -22.75
C GLY A 14 13.80 15.10 -23.87
N ALA A 15 13.75 15.59 -25.11
CA ALA A 15 13.53 14.77 -26.31
C ALA A 15 14.71 14.97 -27.29
N SER A 16 15.14 13.91 -27.97
CA SER A 16 16.17 13.98 -29.01
C SER A 16 15.65 14.75 -30.24
N MET A 17 16.49 15.58 -30.86
CA MET A 17 16.16 16.33 -32.08
C MET A 17 16.18 15.51 -33.38
N PHE A 18 16.67 14.26 -33.34
CA PHE A 18 16.76 13.40 -34.52
C PHE A 18 16.35 11.97 -34.17
N GLY A 19 15.23 11.50 -34.74
CA GLY A 19 14.78 10.11 -34.64
C GLY A 19 13.28 9.93 -34.87
N SER A 20 12.91 9.27 -35.97
CA SER A 20 11.55 8.77 -36.21
C SER A 20 11.41 7.40 -35.54
N ALA A 21 11.26 7.38 -34.22
CA ALA A 21 10.76 6.21 -33.50
C ALA A 21 9.23 6.27 -33.48
N ALA A 22 8.55 5.12 -33.49
CA ALA A 22 7.13 5.07 -33.15
C ALA A 22 6.94 5.81 -31.81
N ALA A 23 6.03 6.79 -31.77
CA ALA A 23 5.82 7.60 -30.58
C ALA A 23 5.24 6.72 -29.47
N ASP A 24 6.11 6.28 -28.58
CA ASP A 24 5.72 5.62 -27.35
C ASP A 24 4.93 6.60 -26.48
N ASN A 25 3.74 6.18 -26.05
CA ASN A 25 2.77 7.02 -25.35
C ASN A 25 2.40 6.47 -23.97
N HIS A 26 3.23 5.58 -23.39
CA HIS A 26 2.98 5.07 -22.03
C HIS A 26 3.21 6.14 -20.95
N ASN A 27 4.08 7.12 -21.22
CA ASN A 27 4.40 8.22 -20.30
C ASN A 27 4.48 9.56 -21.07
N PRO A 28 3.35 10.10 -21.58
CA PRO A 28 3.35 11.33 -22.38
C PRO A 28 3.78 12.57 -21.59
N MET A 29 3.61 12.55 -20.27
CA MET A 29 3.98 13.64 -19.37
C MET A 29 5.46 13.62 -18.99
N LYS A 30 6.17 12.51 -19.28
CA LYS A 30 7.55 12.28 -18.87
C LYS A 30 7.72 12.41 -17.35
N ASP A 31 6.75 11.87 -16.62
CA ASP A 31 6.80 11.78 -15.17
C ASP A 31 7.85 10.75 -14.75
N ILE A 32 8.21 10.77 -13.47
CA ILE A 32 9.12 9.79 -12.90
C ILE A 32 8.50 8.40 -12.94
N GLU A 33 9.27 7.44 -13.44
CA GLU A 33 8.90 6.03 -13.41
C GLU A 33 9.55 5.34 -12.21
N VAL A 34 8.71 4.70 -11.41
CA VAL A 34 9.15 3.92 -10.26
C VAL A 34 9.92 2.68 -10.76
N THR A 35 11.17 2.57 -10.34
CA THR A 35 12.04 1.41 -10.62
C THR A 35 11.45 0.12 -10.05
N SER A 36 11.53 -0.97 -10.81
CA SER A 36 11.03 -2.30 -10.40
C SER A 36 9.55 -2.27 -9.96
N SER A 37 8.70 -1.67 -10.81
CA SER A 37 7.24 -1.65 -10.62
C SER A 37 6.64 -3.06 -10.51
N PRO A 38 5.44 -3.21 -9.91
CA PRO A 38 4.74 -4.49 -9.85
C PRO A 38 4.48 -5.09 -11.24
N ASP A 39 4.47 -6.42 -11.31
CA ASP A 39 4.38 -7.18 -12.57
C ASP A 39 2.93 -7.40 -13.05
N ASP A 40 1.96 -6.82 -12.35
CA ASP A 40 0.54 -6.80 -12.71
C ASP A 40 -0.09 -5.47 -12.25
N SER A 41 -1.38 -5.29 -12.54
CA SER A 41 -2.17 -4.12 -12.24
C SER A 41 -2.00 -3.67 -10.79
N ILE A 42 -1.78 -2.36 -10.59
CA ILE A 42 -1.68 -1.76 -9.26
C ILE A 42 -3.09 -1.45 -8.78
N GLY A 43 -3.48 -1.99 -7.63
CA GLY A 43 -4.81 -1.79 -7.05
C GLY A 43 -4.87 -0.60 -6.09
N CYS A 44 -3.78 -0.29 -5.41
CA CYS A 44 -3.71 0.75 -4.39
C CYS A 44 -2.30 1.33 -4.23
N LEU A 45 -2.23 2.58 -3.78
CA LEU A 45 -1.00 3.33 -3.49
C LEU A 45 -1.16 4.11 -2.19
N SER A 46 -0.11 4.19 -1.38
CA SER A 46 -0.13 4.99 -0.14
C SER A 46 1.26 5.53 0.21
N PHE A 47 1.38 6.84 0.36
CA PHE A 47 2.59 7.49 0.85
C PHE A 47 2.68 7.44 2.37
N SER A 48 3.90 7.38 2.89
CA SER A 48 4.19 7.43 4.32
C SER A 48 3.68 8.72 4.98
N PRO A 49 3.34 8.65 6.27
CA PRO A 49 2.99 9.84 7.04
C PRO A 49 4.20 10.78 7.20
N PRO A 50 3.95 12.07 7.50
CA PRO A 50 5.02 13.07 7.72
C PRO A 50 5.86 12.83 8.97
N THR A 51 5.50 11.84 9.80
CA THR A 51 6.26 11.40 10.97
C THR A 51 7.55 10.65 10.59
N LEU A 52 7.65 10.13 9.36
CA LEU A 52 8.89 9.56 8.83
C LEU A 52 9.75 10.65 8.17
N PRO A 53 11.08 10.62 8.40
CA PRO A 53 12.00 11.64 7.87
C PRO A 53 12.25 11.56 6.35
N GLY A 54 11.61 10.62 5.66
CA GLY A 54 11.73 10.40 4.22
C GLY A 54 10.39 10.00 3.62
N ASN A 55 10.33 10.00 2.29
CA ASN A 55 9.10 9.70 1.57
C ASN A 55 9.12 8.23 1.12
N PHE A 56 8.21 7.42 1.65
CA PHE A 56 8.08 6.02 1.27
C PHE A 56 6.75 5.79 0.58
N LEU A 57 6.78 5.09 -0.54
CA LEU A 57 5.60 4.69 -1.29
C LEU A 57 5.33 3.21 -1.05
N ILE A 58 4.09 2.87 -0.73
CA ILE A 58 3.58 1.50 -0.75
C ILE A 58 2.68 1.33 -1.98
N ALA A 59 2.84 0.22 -2.69
CA ALA A 59 1.90 -0.22 -3.71
C ALA A 59 1.46 -1.65 -3.45
N GLY A 60 0.14 -1.90 -3.55
CA GLY A 60 -0.43 -3.25 -3.59
C GLY A 60 -0.89 -3.59 -5.00
N SER A 61 -0.62 -4.82 -5.44
CA SER A 61 -0.92 -5.24 -6.80
C SER A 61 -1.78 -6.51 -6.90
N TRP A 62 -2.25 -6.78 -8.11
CA TRP A 62 -2.96 -8.00 -8.49
C TRP A 62 -2.04 -9.23 -8.59
N ALA A 63 -0.72 -9.05 -8.59
CA ALA A 63 0.28 -10.10 -8.43
C ALA A 63 0.44 -10.58 -6.97
N ASN A 64 -0.45 -10.14 -6.07
CA ASN A 64 -0.50 -10.49 -4.65
C ASN A 64 0.61 -9.90 -3.79
N ASP A 65 1.45 -9.02 -4.34
CA ASP A 65 2.56 -8.38 -3.64
C ASP A 65 2.19 -7.00 -3.10
N VAL A 66 2.86 -6.65 -2.01
CA VAL A 66 2.94 -5.30 -1.48
C VAL A 66 4.39 -4.89 -1.48
N ARG A 67 4.71 -3.81 -2.18
CA ARG A 67 6.09 -3.32 -2.34
C ARG A 67 6.26 -1.96 -1.68
N CYS A 68 7.46 -1.71 -1.17
CA CYS A 68 7.87 -0.45 -0.57
C CYS A 68 9.06 0.14 -1.33
N TRP A 69 8.97 1.42 -1.66
CA TRP A 69 10.06 2.20 -2.23
C TRP A 69 10.34 3.43 -1.38
N GLU A 70 11.60 3.80 -1.27
CA GLU A 70 12.00 5.14 -0.87
C GLU A 70 12.01 6.03 -2.11
N VAL A 71 11.35 7.18 -2.02
CA VAL A 71 11.26 8.19 -3.07
C VAL A 71 12.06 9.40 -2.63
N GLN A 72 13.17 9.66 -3.31
CA GLN A 72 14.01 10.82 -3.03
C GLN A 72 13.50 12.06 -3.75
N ASP A 73 13.87 13.25 -3.26
CA ASP A 73 13.51 14.53 -3.88
C ASP A 73 14.06 14.70 -5.32
N SER A 74 15.05 13.90 -5.70
CA SER A 74 15.59 13.84 -7.07
C SER A 74 14.68 13.10 -8.05
N GLY A 75 13.72 12.34 -7.53
CA GLY A 75 12.84 11.44 -8.30
C GLY A 75 13.37 10.03 -8.37
N GLN A 76 14.56 9.78 -7.82
CA GLN A 76 15.07 8.43 -7.72
C GLN A 76 14.21 7.61 -6.77
N THR A 77 13.69 6.49 -7.27
CA THR A 77 13.00 5.50 -6.45
C THR A 77 13.90 4.31 -6.16
N ILE A 78 13.93 3.89 -4.90
CA ILE A 78 14.78 2.80 -4.42
C ILE A 78 13.89 1.71 -3.80
N PRO A 79 13.83 0.50 -4.38
CA PRO A 79 13.11 -0.62 -3.76
C PRO A 79 13.70 -0.94 -2.39
N LYS A 80 12.85 -1.07 -1.36
CA LYS A 80 13.29 -1.32 0.02
C LYS A 80 12.95 -2.72 0.49
N ALA A 81 11.70 -3.12 0.32
CA ALA A 81 11.21 -4.42 0.78
C ALA A 81 9.86 -4.76 0.13
N GLN A 82 9.47 -6.02 0.21
CA GLN A 82 8.17 -6.50 -0.25
C GLN A 82 7.62 -7.59 0.66
N GLN A 83 6.30 -7.72 0.68
CA GLN A 83 5.56 -8.78 1.36
C GLN A 83 4.54 -9.40 0.41
N MET A 84 4.14 -10.65 0.69
CA MET A 84 3.20 -11.39 -0.14
C MET A 84 1.90 -11.69 0.59
N HIS A 85 0.80 -11.56 -0.15
CA HIS A 85 -0.49 -12.19 0.11
C HIS A 85 -0.67 -13.42 -0.76
N THR A 86 -1.72 -14.20 -0.51
CA THR A 86 -2.10 -15.33 -1.39
C THR A 86 -3.22 -14.97 -2.36
N GLY A 87 -3.57 -13.69 -2.45
CA GLY A 87 -4.51 -13.12 -3.40
C GLY A 87 -4.28 -11.62 -3.61
N PRO A 88 -4.94 -11.01 -4.61
CA PRO A 88 -4.75 -9.61 -4.97
C PRO A 88 -4.85 -8.66 -3.77
N VAL A 89 -3.97 -7.67 -3.70
CA VAL A 89 -3.98 -6.65 -2.65
C VAL A 89 -4.88 -5.51 -3.11
N LEU A 90 -5.92 -5.25 -2.31
CA LEU A 90 -6.97 -4.31 -2.64
C LEU A 90 -6.73 -2.93 -2.01
N ASP A 91 -6.10 -2.89 -0.85
CA ASP A 91 -5.89 -1.64 -0.11
C ASP A 91 -4.65 -1.72 0.78
N VAL A 92 -4.05 -0.54 1.02
CA VAL A 92 -2.90 -0.35 1.90
C VAL A 92 -2.99 0.98 2.65
N CYS A 93 -2.63 0.99 3.93
CA CYS A 93 -2.52 2.23 4.69
C CYS A 93 -1.37 2.18 5.71
N TRP A 94 -0.96 3.35 6.17
CA TRP A 94 0.08 3.49 7.17
C TRP A 94 -0.51 3.67 8.56
N SER A 95 0.22 3.19 9.56
CA SER A 95 0.09 3.69 10.94
C SER A 95 0.56 5.14 11.04
N ASP A 96 -0.02 5.93 11.95
CA ASP A 96 0.30 7.35 12.11
C ASP A 96 1.76 7.61 12.48
N ASP A 97 2.41 6.67 13.18
CA ASP A 97 3.84 6.74 13.52
C ASP A 97 4.77 6.28 12.39
N GLY A 98 4.21 5.80 11.27
CA GLY A 98 4.93 5.31 10.11
C GLY A 98 5.66 3.98 10.30
N SER A 99 5.52 3.31 11.45
CA SER A 99 6.26 2.09 11.76
C SER A 99 5.64 0.82 11.17
N LYS A 100 4.35 0.89 10.81
CA LYS A 100 3.54 -0.21 10.26
C LYS A 100 2.82 0.19 8.98
N VAL A 101 2.68 -0.77 8.09
CA VAL A 101 1.78 -0.77 6.94
C VAL A 101 0.71 -1.83 7.16
N PHE A 102 -0.55 -1.48 6.98
CA PHE A 102 -1.66 -2.43 6.98
C PHE A 102 -2.07 -2.71 5.54
N THR A 103 -2.36 -3.98 5.26
CA THR A 103 -2.63 -4.45 3.89
C THR A 103 -3.88 -5.32 3.91
N ALA A 104 -4.76 -5.14 2.92
CA ALA A 104 -6.01 -5.92 2.79
C ALA A 104 -6.04 -6.66 1.45
N SER A 105 -6.41 -7.94 1.47
CA SER A 105 -6.34 -8.80 0.29
C SER A 105 -7.61 -9.60 0.02
N CYS A 106 -7.80 -9.94 -1.26
CA CYS A 106 -8.75 -10.95 -1.75
C CYS A 106 -8.55 -12.33 -1.11
N ASP A 107 -7.41 -12.61 -0.48
CA ASP A 107 -7.19 -13.82 0.33
C ASP A 107 -8.03 -13.87 1.62
N LYS A 108 -8.84 -12.84 1.86
CA LYS A 108 -9.76 -12.68 3.00
C LYS A 108 -9.05 -12.41 4.31
N THR A 109 -7.79 -11.99 4.25
CA THR A 109 -6.99 -11.56 5.40
C THR A 109 -6.57 -10.10 5.26
N ALA A 110 -6.26 -9.49 6.41
CA ALA A 110 -5.46 -8.29 6.46
C ALA A 110 -4.20 -8.55 7.28
N LYS A 111 -3.08 -7.99 6.85
CA LYS A 111 -1.79 -8.10 7.54
C LYS A 111 -1.34 -6.74 8.06
N MET A 112 -0.57 -6.77 9.14
CA MET A 112 0.24 -5.67 9.61
C MET A 112 1.69 -6.02 9.30
N TRP A 113 2.34 -5.16 8.53
CA TRP A 113 3.73 -5.25 8.14
C TRP A 113 4.54 -4.22 8.92
N ASP A 114 5.45 -4.69 9.77
CA ASP A 114 6.44 -3.87 10.45
C ASP A 114 7.65 -3.64 9.55
N LEU A 115 7.91 -2.38 9.21
CA LEU A 115 8.97 -1.99 8.29
C LEU A 115 10.37 -2.05 8.91
N ASN A 116 10.49 -1.93 10.23
CA ASN A 116 11.77 -1.96 10.92
C ASN A 116 12.35 -3.39 10.96
N SER A 117 11.49 -4.36 11.25
CA SER A 117 11.82 -5.78 11.31
C SER A 117 11.61 -6.51 9.98
N ASN A 118 10.92 -5.85 9.04
CA ASN A 118 10.43 -6.42 7.80
C ASN A 118 9.61 -7.71 8.01
N GLN A 119 8.80 -7.75 9.05
CA GLN A 119 7.93 -8.89 9.38
C GLN A 119 6.47 -8.52 9.15
N ALA A 120 5.69 -9.46 8.58
CA ALA A 120 4.27 -9.30 8.40
C ALA A 120 3.49 -10.36 9.17
N ILE A 121 2.49 -9.93 9.94
CA ILE A 121 1.60 -10.83 10.68
C ILE A 121 0.15 -10.60 10.25
N GLN A 122 -0.64 -11.67 10.20
CA GLN A 122 -2.07 -11.55 9.98
C GLN A 122 -2.75 -10.94 11.21
N ILE A 123 -3.53 -9.88 11.01
CA ILE A 123 -4.24 -9.17 12.08
C ILE A 123 -5.76 -9.23 11.97
N ALA A 124 -6.29 -9.50 10.77
CA ALA A 124 -7.72 -9.70 10.56
C ALA A 124 -7.96 -10.81 9.53
N GLN A 125 -9.11 -11.46 9.64
CA GLN A 125 -9.60 -12.44 8.68
C GLN A 125 -11.12 -12.45 8.68
N VAL A 126 -11.72 -12.67 7.51
CA VAL A 126 -13.17 -12.92 7.43
C VAL A 126 -13.50 -14.26 8.08
N VAL A 127 -14.25 -14.22 9.18
CA VAL A 127 -14.89 -15.41 9.75
C VAL A 127 -16.21 -15.60 9.00
N LYS A 128 -16.40 -16.76 8.37
CA LYS A 128 -17.71 -17.13 7.83
C LYS A 128 -18.67 -17.28 9.01
N THR A 129 -19.51 -16.29 9.26
CA THR A 129 -20.73 -16.49 10.04
C THR A 129 -21.65 -17.36 9.20
N TYR A 130 -21.75 -18.63 9.54
CA TYR A 130 -22.90 -19.42 9.10
C TYR A 130 -24.15 -18.73 9.66
N PRO A 131 -25.21 -18.48 8.85
CA PRO A 131 -26.45 -17.96 9.39
C PRO A 131 -26.91 -18.89 10.51
N LEU A 132 -27.27 -18.28 11.63
CA LEU A 132 -27.72 -18.94 12.85
C LEU A 132 -28.71 -20.05 12.50
N GLN A 133 -28.37 -21.30 12.83
CA GLN A 133 -29.43 -22.26 13.15
C GLN A 133 -30.22 -21.65 14.31
N GLU A 134 -31.55 -21.65 14.19
CA GLU A 134 -32.47 -21.05 15.16
C GLU A 134 -32.06 -21.40 16.60
N GLY A 135 -31.92 -20.40 17.48
CA GLY A 135 -31.76 -20.64 18.92
C GLY A 135 -30.68 -19.88 19.69
N TRP A 136 -29.86 -19.02 19.07
CA TRP A 136 -28.86 -18.24 19.81
C TRP A 136 -29.18 -16.74 19.82
N ALA A 137 -29.42 -16.19 21.02
CA ALA A 137 -29.67 -14.77 21.22
C ALA A 137 -28.38 -13.94 21.07
N ARG A 138 -28.54 -12.75 20.48
CA ARG A 138 -27.48 -11.81 20.11
C ARG A 138 -27.17 -10.87 21.30
N LEU A 139 -25.91 -10.69 21.68
CA LEU A 139 -25.51 -9.81 22.80
C LEU A 139 -25.52 -8.31 22.48
N VAL A 140 -25.85 -7.89 21.25
CA VAL A 140 -25.92 -6.47 20.88
C VAL A 140 -27.01 -6.23 19.82
N PRO A 141 -28.13 -5.55 20.14
CA PRO A 141 -29.29 -5.43 19.25
C PRO A 141 -29.13 -4.45 18.08
N TRP A 142 -28.06 -3.64 18.03
CA TRP A 142 -28.06 -2.43 17.20
C TRP A 142 -26.88 -2.27 16.25
N VAL A 143 -26.48 -3.34 15.55
CA VAL A 143 -25.63 -3.19 14.36
C VAL A 143 -26.38 -3.77 13.17
N ALA A 144 -26.73 -2.87 12.26
CA ALA A 144 -27.61 -3.08 11.12
C ALA A 144 -27.11 -4.20 10.18
N LYS A 145 -28.08 -4.92 9.61
CA LYS A 145 -27.90 -5.76 8.43
C LYS A 145 -27.38 -4.87 7.29
N ILE A 146 -26.11 -5.03 6.93
CA ILE A 146 -25.56 -4.58 5.65
C ILE A 146 -24.75 -5.76 5.11
N PRO A 147 -25.07 -6.31 3.93
CA PRO A 147 -24.46 -7.55 3.42
C PRO A 147 -22.98 -7.43 3.01
N TYR A 148 -22.36 -6.24 3.15
CA TYR A 148 -20.99 -5.97 2.72
C TYR A 148 -20.19 -5.12 3.71
N THR A 149 -20.50 -5.18 5.01
CA THR A 149 -19.64 -4.52 6.00
C THR A 149 -18.53 -5.48 6.44
N ILE A 150 -17.29 -5.13 6.09
CA ILE A 150 -16.09 -5.71 6.70
C ILE A 150 -16.12 -5.27 8.18
N ILE A 151 -16.46 -6.19 9.08
CA ILE A 151 -16.31 -5.95 10.51
C ILE A 151 -14.86 -6.28 10.86
N LEU A 152 -14.05 -5.23 11.01
CA LEU A 152 -12.68 -5.35 11.51
C LEU A 152 -12.75 -5.64 13.01
N TYR A 153 -12.24 -6.80 13.42
CA TYR A 153 -11.93 -7.07 14.83
C TYR A 153 -10.42 -6.89 15.00
N TYR A 154 -10.01 -6.10 16.00
CA TYR A 154 -8.62 -6.03 16.44
C TYR A 154 -8.39 -7.06 17.56
N ARG A 155 -7.25 -7.74 17.56
CA ARG A 155 -6.80 -8.56 18.70
C ARG A 155 -5.97 -7.67 19.62
N LYS A 156 -6.40 -7.52 20.88
CA LYS A 156 -5.76 -6.63 21.87
C LYS A 156 -4.45 -7.20 22.43
N ASP A 157 -4.06 -8.41 22.05
CA ASP A 157 -3.03 -9.20 22.72
C ASP A 157 -1.75 -9.41 21.87
N ALA A 158 -1.51 -8.54 20.89
CA ALA A 158 -0.25 -8.55 20.14
C ALA A 158 0.68 -7.43 20.65
N VAL A 159 1.21 -7.63 21.85
CA VAL A 159 2.43 -6.99 22.38
C VAL A 159 3.31 -8.09 22.93
#